data_AF-A0AAN0LD30-F1
#
_entry.id   AF-A0AAN0LD30-F1
#
_cell.length_a   1.000
_cell.length_b   1.000
_cell.length_c   1.000
_cell.angle_alpha   90.00
_cell.angle_beta   90.00
_cell.angle_gamma   90.00
#
_symmetry.space_group_name_H-M   'P 1'
#
loop_
_entity.id
_entity.type
_entity.pdbx_description
1 polymer ?
#
loop_
_entity_poly.entity_id
_entity_poly.type
_entity_poly.pdbx_seq_one_letter_code
_entity_poly.pdbx_strand_id
1 'polypeptide(L)'
;MNELDEIMSGTGEAMPAAQQEQKNDQPRDDIGRFAAKQEEQPAVVEEPVVAEQQPVQEEQHDKGGIPPARLKAEAEKRREAEAANEALRRELAELRGMVMAQRQPAPQPQQEQPPASLWDDPDAYLKSQLTPVQQQMQETREMLWELQAAQLHGAEKLAAAKEAANALSGTQQGRALHQQIMAGGNPYDNLVKWHTQNQLMQRIGNDPDAWLNAEIERRLSDPAEQAKIMERIRGTASANTNRSQPVTNLPPSLSRLPAGGNTPADNDVSDGALFNFATR
;
A
#
# COMPACT_ATOMS: atom_id res chain seq x y z
N MET A 1 13.48 -13.76 -50.97
CA MET A 1 14.51 -14.81 -50.84
C MET A 1 15.68 -14.40 -51.71
N ASN A 2 16.66 -13.63 -51.21
CA ASN A 2 17.95 -13.36 -51.89
C ASN A 2 18.97 -12.56 -51.05
N GLU A 3 18.75 -12.29 -49.76
CA GLU A 3 19.72 -11.51 -48.93
C GLU A 3 20.57 -12.38 -47.98
N LEU A 4 20.38 -13.70 -48.00
CA LEU A 4 21.11 -14.63 -47.12
C LEU A 4 22.23 -15.40 -47.83
N ASP A 5 22.37 -15.25 -49.15
CA ASP A 5 23.38 -15.97 -49.94
C ASP A 5 24.70 -15.18 -50.08
N GLU A 6 24.70 -13.90 -49.73
CA GLU A 6 25.84 -13.00 -49.93
C GLU A 6 26.77 -12.92 -48.70
N ILE A 7 26.31 -13.38 -47.53
CA ILE A 7 27.09 -13.31 -46.27
C ILE A 7 27.94 -14.58 -46.07
N MET A 8 27.70 -15.65 -46.83
CA MET A 8 28.42 -16.93 -46.67
C MET A 8 29.52 -17.22 -47.71
N SER A 9 29.74 -16.33 -48.68
CA SER A 9 30.81 -16.51 -49.67
C SER A 9 32.07 -15.75 -49.26
N GLY A 10 32.87 -16.40 -48.41
CA GLY A 10 34.21 -15.94 -48.07
C GLY A 10 35.09 -15.75 -49.31
N THR A 11 35.43 -14.50 -49.60
CA THR A 11 36.53 -14.13 -50.51
C THR A 11 37.40 -13.14 -49.77
N GLY A 12 38.61 -13.57 -49.40
CA GLY A 12 39.59 -12.70 -48.78
C GLY A 12 40.29 -11.83 -49.79
N GLU A 13 40.57 -10.58 -49.43
CA GLU A 13 41.68 -9.82 -50.01
C GLU A 13 42.12 -8.68 -49.06
N ALA A 14 43.41 -8.75 -48.72
CA ALA A 14 44.38 -7.69 -48.47
C ALA A 14 44.02 -6.41 -47.69
N MET A 15 44.81 -6.18 -46.63
CA MET A 15 45.11 -4.86 -46.05
C MET A 15 45.55 -3.82 -47.10
N PRO A 16 45.47 -2.53 -46.77
CA PRO A 16 46.73 -1.83 -46.54
C PRO A 16 46.77 -0.97 -45.27
N ALA A 17 48.01 -0.76 -44.84
CA ALA A 17 48.44 -0.03 -43.67
C ALA A 17 48.09 1.47 -43.67
N ALA A 18 47.93 2.03 -42.47
CA ALA A 18 48.40 3.37 -42.15
C ALA A 18 48.76 3.44 -40.66
N GLN A 19 50.04 3.73 -40.41
CA GLN A 19 50.62 4.11 -39.13
C GLN A 19 49.93 5.32 -38.51
N GLN A 20 49.89 5.36 -37.18
CA GLN A 20 50.28 6.55 -36.42
C GLN A 20 50.91 6.15 -35.09
N GLU A 21 52.22 6.41 -35.01
CA GLU A 21 53.06 6.36 -33.83
C GLU A 21 52.65 7.46 -32.84
N GLN A 22 52.52 7.14 -31.56
CA GLN A 22 52.78 8.11 -30.49
C GLN A 22 53.55 7.42 -29.36
N LYS A 23 54.87 7.55 -29.44
CA LYS A 23 55.85 7.32 -28.37
C LYS A 23 55.53 8.23 -27.18
N ASN A 24 55.38 7.66 -25.99
CA ASN A 24 55.53 8.41 -24.75
C ASN A 24 56.29 7.52 -23.75
N ASP A 25 57.63 7.54 -23.85
CA ASP A 25 58.54 6.89 -22.92
C ASP A 25 58.55 7.65 -21.59
N GLN A 26 57.84 7.15 -20.59
CA GLN A 26 58.17 7.39 -19.18
C GLN A 26 58.81 6.13 -18.61
N PRO A 27 60.04 6.20 -18.06
CA PRO A 27 60.68 5.01 -17.49
C PRO A 27 59.88 4.53 -16.27
N ARG A 28 59.43 3.27 -16.34
CA ARG A 28 58.81 2.53 -15.23
C ARG A 28 59.89 1.72 -14.52
N ASP A 29 59.81 1.63 -13.19
CA ASP A 29 60.70 0.76 -12.42
C ASP A 29 60.40 -0.72 -12.72
N ASP A 30 61.35 -1.63 -12.47
CA ASP A 30 61.30 -3.08 -12.78
C ASP A 30 60.14 -3.87 -12.11
N ILE A 31 59.21 -3.20 -11.42
CA ILE A 31 57.98 -3.77 -10.84
C ILE A 31 56.71 -3.04 -11.38
N GLY A 32 56.83 -2.26 -12.44
CA GLY A 32 55.70 -1.78 -13.24
C GLY A 32 54.78 -0.76 -12.56
N ARG A 33 55.29 0.06 -11.64
CA ARG A 33 54.56 1.20 -11.03
C ARG A 33 55.21 2.53 -11.43
N PHE A 34 54.41 3.59 -11.52
CA PHE A 34 54.88 4.94 -11.80
C PHE A 34 55.50 5.56 -10.54
N ALA A 35 56.72 6.11 -10.65
CA ALA A 35 57.44 6.71 -9.53
C ALA A 35 56.73 7.98 -9.01
N ALA A 36 56.42 8.02 -7.71
CA ALA A 36 55.99 9.22 -7.02
C ALA A 36 57.22 10.08 -6.69
N LYS A 37 57.13 11.37 -7.04
CA LYS A 37 58.16 12.39 -6.84
C LYS A 37 58.61 12.46 -5.38
N GLN A 38 59.88 12.11 -5.14
CA GLN A 38 60.62 12.39 -3.91
C GLN A 38 61.00 13.87 -3.89
N GLU A 39 60.55 14.58 -2.84
CA GLU A 39 61.19 15.78 -2.34
C GLU A 39 61.58 15.54 -0.87
N GLU A 40 62.67 16.19 -0.49
CA GLU A 40 63.66 15.82 0.50
C GLU A 40 63.39 16.28 1.95
N GLN A 41 64.00 15.52 2.89
CA GLN A 41 64.60 15.93 4.18
C GLN A 41 63.72 16.42 5.36
N PRO A 42 63.83 15.75 6.53
CA PRO A 42 63.71 16.40 7.83
C PRO A 42 65.08 16.47 8.54
N ALA A 43 65.42 17.65 9.06
CA ALA A 43 66.52 17.85 10.00
C ALA A 43 65.99 18.29 11.38
N VAL A 44 66.23 17.42 12.37
CA VAL A 44 66.76 17.69 13.72
C VAL A 44 66.04 18.68 14.66
N VAL A 45 65.43 18.09 15.70
CA VAL A 45 65.53 18.35 17.17
C VAL A 45 65.41 19.79 17.69
N GLU A 46 64.44 20.02 18.60
CA GLU A 46 64.67 20.45 20.00
C GLU A 46 63.32 20.70 20.73
N GLU A 47 63.01 19.82 21.68
CA GLU A 47 62.27 20.17 22.91
C GLU A 47 63.29 20.81 23.87
N PRO A 48 62.92 21.72 24.81
CA PRO A 48 62.55 21.19 26.14
C PRO A 48 61.66 22.09 27.06
N VAL A 49 61.18 21.44 28.13
CA VAL A 49 60.85 21.88 29.52
C VAL A 49 59.78 22.96 29.78
N VAL A 50 58.64 22.66 30.42
CA VAL A 50 58.33 22.42 31.87
C VAL A 50 58.02 23.71 32.67
N ALA A 51 56.93 23.61 33.46
CA ALA A 51 56.44 24.50 34.54
C ALA A 51 55.65 25.74 34.05
N GLU A 52 54.50 26.13 34.63
CA GLU A 52 54.07 26.10 36.02
C GLU A 52 52.59 25.72 36.20
N GLN A 53 52.34 25.05 37.34
CA GLN A 53 51.03 24.84 37.93
C GLN A 53 50.67 26.01 38.85
N GLN A 54 49.38 26.36 38.84
CA GLN A 54 48.60 26.92 39.96
C GLN A 54 48.79 28.42 40.33
N PRO A 55 47.79 29.08 40.97
CA PRO A 55 46.64 28.49 41.66
C PRO A 55 45.25 29.00 41.24
N VAL A 56 44.29 28.13 41.53
CA VAL A 56 42.88 28.43 41.74
C VAL A 56 42.77 29.45 42.88
N GLN A 57 42.20 30.62 42.61
CA GLN A 57 41.66 31.50 43.65
C GLN A 57 40.15 31.43 43.59
N GLU A 58 39.59 30.53 44.40
CA GLU A 58 38.24 30.67 44.92
C GLU A 58 38.27 31.73 46.02
N GLU A 59 37.74 32.91 45.74
CA GLU A 59 37.23 33.80 46.78
C GLU A 59 35.70 33.75 46.75
N GLN A 60 35.16 32.95 47.65
CA GLN A 60 33.79 33.09 48.13
C GLN A 60 33.76 34.20 49.19
N HIS A 61 32.87 35.16 49.00
CA HIS A 61 31.88 35.70 49.95
C HIS A 61 31.35 37.00 49.32
N ASP A 62 30.05 37.20 49.15
CA ASP A 62 29.08 37.36 50.23
C ASP A 62 27.64 37.21 49.69
N LYS A 63 26.72 36.95 50.62
CA LYS A 63 25.26 36.74 50.50
C LYS A 63 24.60 37.37 49.27
N GLY A 64 24.21 36.56 48.30
CA GLY A 64 23.40 37.01 47.19
C GLY A 64 23.05 35.86 46.27
N GLY A 65 21.78 35.45 46.25
CA GLY A 65 21.30 34.47 45.28
C GLY A 65 21.71 34.91 43.88
N ILE A 66 22.31 33.99 43.13
CA ILE A 66 22.76 34.25 41.75
C ILE A 66 21.58 34.89 41.00
N PRO A 67 21.74 36.10 40.42
CA PRO A 67 20.64 36.77 39.75
C PRO A 67 20.02 35.82 38.71
N PRO A 68 18.69 35.71 38.64
CA PRO A 68 18.02 34.74 37.77
C PRO A 68 18.39 34.93 36.29
N ALA A 69 18.84 36.13 35.90
CA ALA A 69 19.37 36.40 34.56
C ALA A 69 20.70 35.68 34.27
N ARG A 70 21.62 35.56 35.23
CA ARG A 70 22.87 34.82 35.05
C ARG A 70 22.66 33.31 35.04
N LEU A 71 21.72 32.81 35.84
CA LEU A 71 21.30 31.40 35.79
C LEU A 71 20.64 31.04 34.46
N LYS A 72 19.82 31.94 33.90
CA LYS A 72 19.23 31.77 32.57
C LYS A 72 20.29 31.79 31.47
N ALA A 73 21.22 32.75 31.51
CA ALA A 73 22.31 32.82 30.54
C ALA A 73 23.22 31.57 30.58
N GLU A 74 23.51 31.05 31.78
CA GLU A 74 24.29 29.82 31.94
C GLU A 74 23.52 28.57 31.45
N ALA A 75 22.22 28.49 31.74
CA ALA A 75 21.36 27.41 31.25
C ALA A 75 21.19 27.46 29.72
N GLU A 76 21.08 28.65 29.15
CA GLU A 76 21.00 28.88 27.69
C GLU A 76 22.30 28.49 27.01
N LYS A 77 23.45 28.93 27.54
CA LYS A 77 24.77 28.53 27.03
C LYS A 77 24.99 27.02 27.10
N ARG A 78 24.54 26.37 28.18
CA ARG A 78 24.60 24.91 28.31
C ARG A 78 23.72 24.23 27.27
N ARG A 79 22.51 24.74 27.06
CA ARG A 79 21.57 24.21 26.06
C ARG A 79 22.09 24.39 24.63
N GLU A 80 22.71 25.52 24.32
CA GLU A 80 23.36 25.76 23.02
C GLU A 80 24.54 24.82 22.81
N ALA A 81 25.38 24.62 23.83
CA ALA A 81 26.49 23.67 23.77
C ALA A 81 26.00 22.22 23.58
N GLU A 82 24.92 21.83 24.26
CA GLU A 82 24.28 20.52 24.09
C GLU A 82 23.68 20.36 22.68
N ALA A 83 23.00 21.39 22.17
CA ALA A 83 22.45 21.41 20.81
C ALA A 83 23.54 21.33 19.74
N ALA A 84 24.65 22.06 19.90
CA ALA A 84 25.79 22.01 19.00
C ALA A 84 26.47 20.64 19.02
N ASN A 85 26.63 20.03 20.20
CA ASN A 85 27.14 18.66 20.31
C ASN A 85 26.21 17.63 19.66
N GLU A 86 24.90 17.81 19.79
CA GLU A 86 23.93 16.93 19.14
C GLU A 86 23.97 17.08 17.62
N ALA A 87 24.06 18.31 17.11
CA ALA A 87 24.21 18.58 15.67
C ALA A 87 25.48 17.93 15.11
N LEU A 88 26.63 18.12 15.76
CA LEU A 88 27.89 17.49 15.38
C LEU A 88 27.81 15.96 15.42
N ARG A 89 27.13 15.38 16.42
CA ARG A 89 26.92 13.92 16.49
C ARG A 89 26.04 13.42 15.35
N ARG A 90 25.02 14.18 14.95
CA ARG A 90 24.16 13.84 13.79
C ARG A 90 24.96 13.89 12.49
N GLU A 91 25.75 14.94 12.28
CA GLU A 91 26.63 15.06 11.12
C GLU A 91 27.65 13.92 11.05
N LEU A 92 28.30 13.59 12.18
CA LEU A 92 29.22 12.45 12.25
C LEU A 92 28.52 11.11 12.00
N ALA A 93 27.29 10.94 12.46
CA ALA A 93 26.49 9.74 12.19
C ALA A 93 26.12 9.63 10.71
N GLU A 94 25.78 10.75 10.06
CA GLU A 94 25.48 10.82 8.63
C GLU A 94 26.72 10.54 7.78
N LEU A 95 27.85 11.19 8.07
CA LEU A 95 29.15 10.94 7.44
C LEU A 95 29.58 9.48 7.61
N ARG A 96 29.43 8.94 8.82
CA ARG A 96 29.72 7.52 9.09
C ARG A 96 28.77 6.60 8.33
N GLY A 97 27.49 6.97 8.19
CA GLY A 97 26.50 6.27 7.39
C GLY A 97 26.90 6.25 5.91
N MET A 98 27.31 7.39 5.36
CA MET A 98 27.79 7.50 3.97
C MET A 98 29.06 6.70 3.73
N VAL A 99 30.03 6.77 4.64
CA VAL A 99 31.28 5.98 4.56
C VAL A 99 31.00 4.49 4.72
N MET A 100 30.07 4.08 5.59
CA MET A 100 29.66 2.69 5.69
C MET A 100 28.90 2.22 4.44
N ALA A 101 28.04 3.04 3.86
CA ALA A 101 27.34 2.71 2.61
C ALA A 101 28.32 2.60 1.43
N GLN A 102 29.39 3.39 1.41
CA GLN A 102 30.42 3.32 0.38
C GLN A 102 31.43 2.18 0.63
N ARG A 103 31.64 1.79 1.89
CA ARG A 103 32.46 0.63 2.30
C ARG A 103 31.69 -0.68 2.33
N GLN A 104 30.37 -0.66 2.18
CA GLN A 104 29.67 -1.88 1.82
C GLN A 104 30.29 -2.32 0.50
N PRO A 105 30.88 -3.53 0.44
CA PRO A 105 31.38 -4.04 -0.82
C PRO A 105 30.21 -3.94 -1.80
N ALA A 106 30.42 -3.21 -2.90
CA ALA A 106 29.55 -3.36 -4.06
C ALA A 106 29.38 -4.87 -4.23
N PRO A 107 28.14 -5.39 -4.38
CA PRO A 107 27.96 -6.81 -4.65
C PRO A 107 28.93 -7.11 -5.78
N GLN A 108 29.94 -7.95 -5.49
CA GLN A 108 30.87 -8.37 -6.52
C GLN A 108 30.00 -8.79 -7.70
N PRO A 109 30.29 -8.35 -8.94
CA PRO A 109 29.63 -8.97 -10.08
C PRO A 109 29.81 -10.46 -9.84
N GLN A 110 28.71 -11.15 -9.56
CA GLN A 110 28.73 -12.59 -9.38
C GLN A 110 29.40 -13.05 -10.66
N GLN A 111 30.63 -13.56 -10.54
CA GLN A 111 31.23 -14.28 -11.64
C GLN A 111 30.14 -15.23 -12.07
N GLU A 112 29.64 -15.05 -13.28
CA GLU A 112 28.64 -15.94 -13.86
C GLU A 112 29.25 -17.31 -13.68
N GLN A 113 28.75 -18.06 -12.69
CA GLN A 113 29.27 -19.39 -12.45
C GLN A 113 29.05 -20.09 -13.79
N PRO A 114 30.11 -20.70 -14.37
CA PRO A 114 29.95 -21.40 -15.62
C PRO A 114 28.74 -22.32 -15.45
N PRO A 115 27.79 -22.33 -16.41
CA PRO A 115 26.54 -23.05 -16.26
C PRO A 115 26.88 -24.46 -15.79
N ALA A 116 26.30 -24.86 -14.65
CA ALA A 116 26.65 -26.11 -13.97
C ALA A 116 26.73 -27.23 -15.01
N SER A 117 27.87 -27.89 -15.12
CA SER A 117 28.04 -28.96 -16.09
C SER A 117 27.16 -30.15 -15.70
N LEU A 118 26.54 -30.81 -16.68
CA LEU A 118 25.75 -32.03 -16.47
C LEU A 118 26.53 -33.11 -15.67
N TRP A 119 27.86 -33.11 -15.80
CA TRP A 119 28.74 -34.12 -15.20
C TRP A 119 29.20 -33.79 -13.78
N ASP A 120 29.28 -32.50 -13.44
CA ASP A 120 29.74 -32.05 -12.12
C ASP A 120 28.57 -31.90 -11.14
N ASP A 121 27.43 -31.38 -11.61
CA ASP A 121 26.19 -31.26 -10.85
C ASP A 121 24.96 -31.37 -11.79
N PRO A 122 24.44 -32.60 -11.98
CA PRO A 122 23.30 -32.83 -12.89
C PRO A 122 22.02 -32.12 -12.42
N ASP A 123 21.83 -31.96 -11.10
CA ASP A 123 20.64 -31.33 -10.54
C ASP A 123 20.65 -29.81 -10.78
N ALA A 124 21.80 -29.15 -10.58
CA ALA A 124 21.95 -27.73 -10.88
C ALA A 124 21.86 -27.45 -12.39
N TYR A 125 22.42 -28.32 -13.23
CA TYR A 125 22.28 -28.21 -14.69
C TYR A 125 20.81 -28.29 -15.09
N LEU A 126 20.07 -29.31 -14.64
CA LEU A 126 18.64 -29.46 -14.95
C LEU A 126 17.81 -28.28 -14.43
N LYS A 127 18.06 -27.80 -13.22
CA LYS A 127 17.41 -26.58 -12.71
C LYS A 127 17.69 -25.38 -13.59
N SER A 128 18.93 -25.18 -14.04
CA SER A 128 19.30 -24.06 -14.92
C SER A 128 18.57 -24.13 -16.27
N GLN A 129 18.39 -25.32 -16.83
CA GLN A 129 17.64 -25.53 -18.07
C GLN A 129 16.12 -25.34 -17.89
N LEU A 130 15.58 -25.70 -16.72
CA LEU A 130 14.15 -25.57 -16.41
C LEU A 130 13.76 -24.17 -15.90
N THR A 131 14.70 -23.39 -15.40
CA THR A 131 14.45 -22.05 -14.84
C THR A 131 13.78 -21.11 -15.84
N PRO A 132 14.24 -20.99 -17.11
CA PRO A 132 13.58 -20.14 -18.11
C PRO A 132 12.13 -20.58 -18.39
N VAL A 133 11.88 -21.89 -18.45
CA VAL A 133 10.54 -22.44 -18.64
C VAL A 133 9.63 -22.10 -17.46
N GLN A 134 10.16 -22.19 -16.22
CA GLN A 134 9.43 -21.77 -15.03
C GLN A 134 9.13 -20.26 -15.02
N GLN A 135 10.09 -19.42 -15.40
CA GLN A 135 9.89 -17.97 -15.50
C GLN A 135 8.81 -17.66 -16.54
N GLN A 136 8.89 -18.25 -17.74
CA GLN A 136 7.88 -18.09 -18.78
C GLN A 136 6.48 -18.55 -18.31
N MET A 137 6.40 -19.66 -17.57
CA MET A 137 5.13 -20.13 -16.99
C MET A 137 4.58 -19.15 -15.95
N GLN A 138 5.44 -18.54 -15.13
CA GLN A 138 5.04 -17.53 -14.15
C GLN A 138 4.55 -16.26 -14.84
N GLU A 139 5.27 -15.74 -15.82
CA GLU A 139 4.87 -14.57 -16.62
C GLU A 139 3.54 -14.82 -17.35
N THR A 140 3.40 -15.98 -17.99
CA THR A 140 2.16 -16.35 -18.69
C THR A 140 0.99 -16.42 -17.71
N ARG A 141 1.22 -17.00 -16.53
CA ARG A 141 0.21 -17.11 -15.48
C ARG A 141 -0.18 -15.73 -14.95
N GLU A 142 0.79 -14.85 -14.71
CA GLU A 142 0.56 -13.47 -14.26
C GLU A 142 -0.26 -12.69 -15.29
N MET A 143 0.12 -12.75 -16.57
CA MET A 143 -0.64 -12.13 -17.66
C MET A 143 -2.08 -12.64 -17.74
N LEU A 144 -2.29 -13.96 -17.64
CA LEU A 144 -3.63 -14.56 -17.67
C LEU A 144 -4.47 -14.13 -16.47
N TRP A 145 -3.85 -14.05 -15.29
CA TRP A 145 -4.52 -13.57 -14.08
C TRP A 145 -4.89 -12.10 -14.19
N GLU A 146 -4.01 -11.26 -14.72
CA GLU A 146 -4.30 -9.85 -14.94
C GLU A 146 -5.46 -9.69 -15.91
N LEU A 147 -5.44 -10.41 -17.05
CA LEU A 147 -6.50 -10.40 -18.05
C LEU A 147 -7.85 -10.83 -17.43
N GLN A 148 -7.85 -11.91 -16.66
CA GLN A 148 -9.06 -12.41 -16.02
C GLN A 148 -9.63 -11.38 -15.02
N ALA A 149 -8.78 -10.75 -14.21
CA ALA A 149 -9.22 -9.73 -13.26
C ALA A 149 -9.75 -8.48 -13.98
N ALA A 150 -9.10 -8.06 -15.07
CA ALA A 150 -9.55 -6.97 -15.92
C ALA A 150 -10.92 -7.26 -16.57
N GLN A 151 -11.16 -8.51 -16.98
CA GLN A 151 -12.46 -8.92 -17.53
C GLN A 151 -13.58 -8.93 -16.48
N LEU A 152 -13.28 -9.35 -15.24
CA LEU A 152 -14.29 -9.45 -14.18
C LEU A 152 -14.63 -8.11 -13.54
N HIS A 153 -13.63 -7.27 -13.27
CA HIS A 153 -13.82 -6.02 -12.51
C HIS A 153 -13.72 -4.75 -13.36
N GLY A 154 -13.22 -4.86 -14.58
CA GLY A 154 -12.87 -3.73 -15.44
C GLY A 154 -11.43 -3.28 -15.24
N ALA A 155 -10.81 -2.81 -16.32
CA ALA A 155 -9.42 -2.36 -16.34
C ALA A 155 -9.17 -1.16 -15.40
N GLU A 156 -10.13 -0.25 -15.27
CA GLU A 156 -10.00 0.95 -14.43
C GLU A 156 -9.88 0.60 -12.94
N LYS A 157 -10.72 -0.31 -12.44
CA LYS A 157 -10.68 -0.73 -11.03
C LYS A 157 -9.39 -1.47 -10.71
N LEU A 158 -8.91 -2.28 -11.67
CA LEU A 158 -7.64 -2.98 -11.54
C LEU A 158 -6.46 -2.00 -11.50
N ALA A 159 -6.44 -1.02 -12.40
CA ALA A 159 -5.40 0.01 -12.42
C ALA A 159 -5.36 0.80 -11.11
N ALA A 160 -6.51 1.26 -10.62
CA ALA A 160 -6.61 1.97 -9.34
C ALA A 160 -6.15 1.11 -8.15
N ALA A 161 -6.50 -0.19 -8.16
CA ALA A 161 -6.05 -1.11 -7.11
C ALA A 161 -4.53 -1.35 -7.16
N LYS A 162 -3.93 -1.45 -8.35
CA LYS A 162 -2.47 -1.54 -8.53
C LYS A 162 -1.77 -0.29 -8.01
N GLU A 163 -2.30 0.89 -8.32
CA GLU A 163 -1.77 2.16 -7.81
C GLU A 163 -1.82 2.23 -6.28
N ALA A 164 -2.95 1.85 -5.68
CA ALA A 164 -3.10 1.81 -4.23
C ALA A 164 -2.15 0.81 -3.54
N ALA A 165 -1.91 -0.35 -4.14
CA ALA A 165 -0.91 -1.30 -3.63
C ALA A 165 0.52 -0.78 -3.80
N ASN A 166 0.84 -0.14 -4.92
CA ASN A 166 2.14 0.47 -5.16
C ASN A 166 2.44 1.58 -4.14
N ALA A 167 1.44 2.37 -3.74
CA ALA A 167 1.58 3.39 -2.70
C ALA A 167 1.95 2.81 -1.32
N LEU A 168 1.58 1.54 -1.07
CA LEU A 168 1.91 0.82 0.16
C LEU A 168 3.22 0.01 0.05
N SER A 169 3.84 -0.01 -1.14
CA SER A 169 5.09 -0.74 -1.36
C SER A 169 6.19 -0.27 -0.40
N GLY A 170 6.95 -1.21 0.15
CA GLY A 170 8.01 -0.93 1.13
C GLY A 170 7.52 -0.72 2.57
N THR A 171 6.22 -0.56 2.82
CA THR A 171 5.67 -0.51 4.19
C THR A 171 5.40 -1.91 4.76
N GLN A 172 5.30 -2.03 6.08
CA GLN A 172 4.89 -3.29 6.71
C GLN A 172 3.48 -3.72 6.28
N GLN A 173 2.59 -2.74 6.08
CA GLN A 173 1.23 -2.96 5.57
C GLN A 173 1.25 -3.52 4.15
N GLY A 174 2.11 -3.00 3.27
CA GLY A 174 2.30 -3.52 1.92
C GLY A 174 2.83 -4.95 1.89
N ARG A 175 3.73 -5.31 2.81
CA ARG A 175 4.22 -6.69 2.94
C ARG A 175 3.11 -7.66 3.37
N ALA A 176 2.30 -7.26 4.36
CA ALA A 176 1.15 -8.04 4.80
C ALA A 176 0.11 -8.18 3.68
N LEU A 177 -0.16 -7.09 2.95
CA LEU A 177 -1.05 -7.08 1.79
C LEU A 177 -0.56 -8.04 0.70
N HIS A 178 0.73 -8.01 0.38
CA HIS A 178 1.32 -8.91 -0.61
C HIS A 178 1.13 -10.38 -0.22
N GLN A 179 1.40 -10.74 1.04
CA GLN A 179 1.17 -12.09 1.55
C GLN A 179 -0.32 -12.48 1.48
N GLN A 180 -1.22 -11.57 1.85
CA GLN A 180 -2.66 -11.79 1.80
C GLN A 180 -3.15 -12.02 0.37
N ILE A 181 -2.69 -11.21 -0.58
CA ILE A 181 -3.07 -11.30 -1.99
C ILE A 181 -2.55 -12.60 -2.63
N MET A 182 -1.34 -13.02 -2.25
CA MET A 182 -0.70 -14.25 -2.75
C MET A 182 -1.18 -15.53 -2.05
N ALA A 183 -1.95 -15.44 -0.96
CA ALA A 183 -2.38 -16.59 -0.15
C ALA A 183 -3.30 -17.59 -0.89
N GLY A 184 -3.79 -17.24 -2.09
CA GLY A 184 -4.47 -18.17 -2.97
C GLY A 184 -5.35 -17.50 -4.02
N GLY A 185 -5.60 -18.22 -5.12
CA GLY A 185 -6.42 -17.73 -6.23
C GLY A 185 -5.67 -16.75 -7.14
N ASN A 186 -6.42 -15.84 -7.76
CA ASN A 186 -5.87 -14.82 -8.65
C ASN A 186 -5.46 -13.57 -7.82
N PRO A 187 -4.18 -13.18 -7.83
CA PRO A 187 -3.70 -12.06 -7.01
C PRO A 187 -4.33 -10.71 -7.43
N TYR A 188 -4.59 -10.49 -8.71
CA TYR A 188 -5.21 -9.26 -9.19
C TYR A 188 -6.69 -9.15 -8.79
N ASP A 189 -7.40 -10.28 -8.73
CA ASP A 189 -8.78 -10.32 -8.21
C ASP A 189 -8.81 -9.96 -6.72
N ASN A 190 -7.92 -10.57 -5.92
CA ASN A 190 -7.78 -10.27 -4.50
C ASN A 190 -7.39 -8.81 -4.25
N LEU A 191 -6.52 -8.27 -5.10
CA LEU A 191 -6.10 -6.88 -5.03
C LEU A 191 -7.27 -5.91 -5.24
N VAL A 192 -8.12 -6.16 -6.25
CA VAL A 192 -9.30 -5.33 -6.50
C VAL A 192 -10.31 -5.42 -5.35
N LYS A 193 -10.52 -6.63 -4.80
CA LYS A 193 -11.39 -6.82 -3.63
C LYS A 193 -10.89 -6.04 -2.41
N TRP A 194 -9.60 -6.13 -2.12
CA TRP A 194 -8.98 -5.36 -1.04
C TRP A 194 -9.16 -3.86 -1.25
N HIS A 195 -8.88 -3.35 -2.46
CA HIS A 195 -9.01 -1.93 -2.75
C HIS A 195 -10.45 -1.45 -2.61
N THR A 196 -11.43 -2.24 -3.08
CA THR A 196 -12.85 -1.94 -2.93
C THR A 196 -13.27 -1.91 -1.46
N GLN A 197 -12.78 -2.85 -0.64
CA GLN A 197 -13.02 -2.86 0.80
C GLN A 197 -12.42 -1.62 1.47
N ASN A 198 -11.20 -1.24 1.10
CA ASN A 198 -10.54 -0.05 1.64
C ASN A 198 -11.32 1.23 1.27
N GLN A 199 -11.77 1.36 0.01
CA GLN A 199 -12.62 2.48 -0.41
C GLN A 199 -13.96 2.50 0.35
N LEU A 200 -14.56 1.34 0.60
CA LEU A 200 -15.79 1.25 1.37
C LEU A 200 -15.57 1.68 2.83
N MET A 201 -14.48 1.22 3.45
CA MET A 201 -14.11 1.63 4.81
C MET A 201 -13.84 3.14 4.88
N GLN A 202 -13.19 3.73 3.87
CA GLN A 202 -12.98 5.17 3.79
C GLN A 202 -14.30 5.94 3.62
N ARG A 203 -15.26 5.39 2.87
CA ARG A 203 -16.57 6.03 2.63
C ARG A 203 -17.50 5.94 3.85
N ILE A 204 -17.55 4.78 4.49
CA ILE A 204 -18.43 4.51 5.63
C ILE A 204 -17.84 5.08 6.92
N GLY A 205 -16.51 5.03 7.07
CA GLY A 205 -15.82 5.42 8.29
C GLY A 205 -15.95 4.36 9.39
N ASN A 206 -15.90 4.81 10.64
CA ASN A 206 -15.81 3.93 11.81
C ASN A 206 -17.17 3.41 12.31
N ASP A 207 -18.28 3.91 11.76
CA ASP A 207 -19.64 3.54 12.16
C ASP A 207 -20.53 3.24 10.94
N PRO A 208 -20.72 1.96 10.60
CA PRO A 208 -21.56 1.56 9.47
C PRO A 208 -23.05 1.84 9.68
N ASP A 209 -23.53 1.77 10.91
CA ASP A 209 -24.95 1.95 11.22
C ASP A 209 -25.34 3.43 11.11
N ALA A 210 -24.46 4.32 11.59
CA ALA A 210 -24.66 5.76 11.42
C ALA A 210 -24.69 6.17 9.93
N TRP A 211 -23.79 5.62 9.11
CA TRP A 211 -23.77 5.89 7.67
C TRP A 211 -25.05 5.40 6.98
N LEU A 212 -25.53 4.20 7.33
CA LEU A 212 -26.75 3.64 6.78
C LEU A 212 -27.97 4.49 7.16
N ASN A 213 -28.09 4.88 8.43
CA ASN A 213 -29.19 5.71 8.90
C ASN A 213 -29.19 7.08 8.21
N ALA A 214 -28.02 7.73 8.08
CA ALA A 214 -27.90 9.00 7.37
C ALA A 214 -28.28 8.89 5.89
N GLU A 215 -27.89 7.80 5.21
CA GLU A 215 -28.26 7.57 3.80
C GLU A 215 -29.76 7.26 3.65
N ILE A 216 -30.37 6.55 4.61
CA ILE A 216 -31.82 6.32 4.66
C ILE A 216 -32.56 7.65 4.85
N GLU A 217 -32.15 8.48 5.81
CA GLU A 217 -32.74 9.79 6.06
C GLU A 217 -32.60 10.71 4.83
N ARG A 218 -31.44 10.70 4.18
CA ARG A 218 -31.19 11.44 2.94
C ARG A 218 -32.14 11.01 1.82
N ARG A 219 -32.32 9.71 1.64
CA ARG A 219 -33.25 9.17 0.62
C ARG A 219 -34.71 9.40 0.96
N LEU A 220 -35.08 9.35 2.24
CA LEU A 220 -36.44 9.63 2.68
C LEU A 220 -36.77 11.12 2.53
N SER A 221 -35.77 12.01 2.62
CA SER A 221 -35.93 13.45 2.45
C SER A 221 -36.02 13.88 0.98
N ASP A 222 -35.68 13.02 0.02
CA ASP A 222 -35.74 13.32 -1.40
C ASP A 222 -37.18 13.17 -1.96
N PRO A 223 -37.81 14.24 -2.48
CA PRO A 223 -39.17 14.18 -3.03
C PRO A 223 -39.35 13.15 -4.14
N ALA A 224 -38.31 12.89 -4.94
CA ALA A 224 -38.38 11.91 -6.04
C ALA A 224 -38.46 10.46 -5.52
N GLU A 225 -37.76 10.16 -4.43
CA GLU A 225 -37.82 8.85 -3.78
C GLU A 225 -39.10 8.69 -2.95
N GLN A 226 -39.58 9.76 -2.30
CA GLN A 226 -40.89 9.76 -1.64
C GLN A 226 -42.02 9.42 -2.62
N ALA A 227 -42.00 10.00 -3.82
CA ALA A 227 -42.99 9.70 -4.86
C ALA A 227 -42.95 8.22 -5.31
N LYS A 228 -41.75 7.65 -5.49
CA LYS A 228 -41.58 6.22 -5.81
C LYS A 228 -42.08 5.32 -4.66
N ILE A 229 -41.82 5.70 -3.41
CA ILE A 229 -42.30 4.97 -2.24
C ILE A 229 -43.83 5.02 -2.19
N MET A 230 -44.44 6.19 -2.41
CA MET A 230 -45.90 6.33 -2.47
C MET A 230 -46.50 5.52 -3.62
N GLU A 231 -45.87 5.47 -4.79
CA GLU A 231 -46.33 4.66 -5.92
C GLU A 231 -46.22 3.16 -5.62
N ARG A 232 -45.14 2.72 -4.95
CA ARG A 232 -45.02 1.34 -4.46
C ARG A 232 -46.09 1.03 -3.39
N ILE A 233 -46.36 1.95 -2.47
CA ILE A 233 -47.43 1.81 -1.48
C ILE A 233 -48.80 1.73 -2.18
N ARG A 234 -49.05 2.54 -3.21
CA ARG A 234 -50.29 2.51 -3.99
C ARG A 234 -50.43 1.22 -4.79
N GLY A 235 -49.36 0.73 -5.40
CA GLY A 235 -49.32 -0.54 -6.13
C GLY A 235 -49.52 -1.75 -5.21
N THR A 236 -48.90 -1.74 -4.03
CA THR A 236 -49.09 -2.80 -3.03
C THR A 236 -50.46 -2.74 -2.35
N ALA A 237 -50.99 -1.55 -2.05
CA ALA A 237 -52.34 -1.37 -1.52
C ALA A 237 -53.41 -1.85 -2.52
N SER A 238 -53.25 -1.50 -3.81
CA SER A 238 -54.13 -1.99 -4.88
C SER A 238 -54.03 -3.50 -5.07
N ALA A 239 -52.84 -4.08 -5.01
CA ALA A 239 -52.64 -5.54 -5.08
C ALA A 239 -53.21 -6.29 -3.86
N ASN A 240 -53.24 -5.65 -2.68
CA ASN A 240 -53.77 -6.24 -1.46
C ASN A 240 -55.31 -6.18 -1.38
N THR A 241 -56.00 -5.49 -2.31
CA THR A 241 -57.47 -5.55 -2.42
C THR A 241 -58.00 -6.91 -2.90
N ASN A 242 -57.14 -7.78 -3.43
CA ASN A 242 -57.48 -9.16 -3.81
C ASN A 242 -57.42 -10.17 -2.65
N ARG A 243 -56.90 -9.79 -1.48
CA ARG A 243 -57.16 -10.52 -0.24
C ARG A 243 -58.32 -9.84 0.42
N SER A 244 -59.51 -10.38 0.16
CA SER A 244 -60.72 -10.27 0.96
C SER A 244 -60.72 -9.06 1.89
N GLN A 245 -61.41 -7.99 1.47
CA GLN A 245 -61.97 -7.03 2.42
C GLN A 245 -62.41 -7.81 3.66
N PRO A 246 -62.01 -7.44 4.89
CA PRO A 246 -62.58 -8.09 6.06
C PRO A 246 -64.09 -7.97 5.88
N VAL A 247 -64.75 -9.11 5.73
CA VAL A 247 -66.20 -9.17 5.55
C VAL A 247 -66.74 -8.71 6.90
N THR A 248 -66.88 -7.40 7.05
CA THR A 248 -67.54 -6.80 8.19
C THR A 248 -69.01 -7.07 7.96
N ASN A 249 -69.44 -8.27 8.37
CA ASN A 249 -70.83 -8.65 8.52
C ASN A 249 -71.41 -7.78 9.66
N LEU A 250 -71.67 -6.51 9.38
CA LEU A 250 -72.40 -5.67 10.32
C LEU A 250 -73.81 -6.28 10.43
N PRO A 251 -74.26 -6.67 11.63
CA PRO A 251 -75.62 -7.15 11.80
C PRO A 251 -76.60 -6.06 11.34
N PRO A 252 -77.73 -6.45 10.74
CA PRO A 252 -78.73 -5.49 10.30
C PRO A 252 -79.15 -4.61 11.48
N SER A 253 -79.06 -3.29 11.30
CA SER A 253 -79.43 -2.36 12.36
C SER A 253 -80.90 -2.54 12.74
N LEU A 254 -81.15 -2.68 14.04
CA LEU A 254 -82.48 -2.84 14.63
C LEU A 254 -83.46 -1.70 14.27
N SER A 255 -82.96 -0.60 13.68
CA SER A 255 -83.73 0.52 13.15
C SER A 255 -84.55 0.20 11.89
N ARG A 256 -84.37 -0.98 11.26
CA ARG A 256 -85.16 -1.40 10.08
C ARG A 256 -86.30 -2.37 10.39
N LEU A 257 -86.48 -2.78 11.65
CA LEU A 257 -87.66 -3.54 12.04
C LEU A 257 -88.86 -2.58 12.10
N PRO A 258 -89.94 -2.81 11.33
CA PRO A 258 -91.17 -2.03 11.49
C PRO A 258 -91.71 -2.27 12.91
N ALA A 259 -91.92 -1.19 13.65
CA ALA A 259 -92.54 -1.23 14.96
C ALA A 259 -93.98 -1.73 14.83
N GLY A 260 -94.18 -3.02 15.13
CA GLY A 260 -95.48 -3.66 15.21
C GLY A 260 -95.93 -4.33 13.91
N GLY A 261 -95.84 -5.66 13.87
CA GLY A 261 -96.48 -6.43 12.81
C GLY A 261 -95.99 -7.87 12.73
N ASN A 262 -96.76 -8.78 13.33
CA ASN A 262 -96.59 -10.23 13.26
C ASN A 262 -96.58 -10.71 11.79
N THR A 263 -95.40 -10.85 11.22
CA THR A 263 -95.17 -11.56 9.95
C THR A 263 -94.13 -12.65 10.22
N PRO A 264 -94.35 -13.90 9.75
CA PRO A 264 -93.34 -14.93 9.86
C PRO A 264 -92.26 -14.61 8.83
N ALA A 265 -91.27 -13.82 9.26
CA ALA A 265 -90.05 -13.68 8.49
C ALA A 265 -89.32 -15.02 8.57
N ASP A 266 -89.02 -15.59 7.42
CA ASP A 266 -88.15 -16.76 7.18
C ASP A 266 -86.68 -16.51 7.61
N ASN A 267 -86.48 -15.54 8.51
CA ASN A 267 -85.21 -15.14 9.09
C ASN A 267 -85.28 -15.50 10.57
N ASP A 268 -84.73 -16.66 10.90
CA ASP A 268 -84.50 -17.09 12.28
C ASP A 268 -83.69 -16.01 13.01
N VAL A 269 -84.33 -15.32 13.96
CA VAL A 269 -83.72 -14.29 14.82
C VAL A 269 -83.25 -14.87 16.15
N SER A 270 -83.16 -16.21 16.26
CA SER A 270 -82.63 -16.84 17.45
C SER A 270 -81.15 -16.50 17.65
N ASP A 271 -80.73 -16.52 18.92
CA ASP A 271 -79.34 -16.28 19.33
C ASP A 271 -78.36 -17.20 18.58
N GLY A 272 -78.80 -18.41 18.21
CA GLY A 272 -78.03 -19.36 17.40
C GLY A 272 -77.82 -18.90 15.95
N ALA A 273 -78.81 -18.26 15.32
CA ALA A 273 -78.67 -17.67 14.00
C ALA A 273 -77.78 -16.42 14.03
N LEU A 274 -77.85 -15.63 15.09
CA LEU A 274 -76.98 -14.47 15.32
C LEU A 274 -75.51 -14.90 15.52
N PHE A 275 -75.29 -15.96 16.28
CA PHE A 275 -73.96 -16.54 16.50
C PHE A 275 -73.38 -17.11 15.20
N ASN A 276 -74.16 -17.90 14.46
CA ASN A 276 -73.75 -18.44 13.17
C ASN A 276 -73.46 -17.36 12.10
N PHE A 277 -74.09 -16.20 12.19
CA PHE A 277 -73.81 -15.06 11.31
C PHE A 277 -72.52 -14.33 11.68
N ALA A 278 -72.20 -14.25 12.98
CA ALA A 278 -71.00 -13.60 13.49
C ALA A 278 -69.73 -14.46 13.38
N THR A 279 -69.86 -15.79 13.37
CA THR A 279 -68.72 -16.72 13.34
C THR A 279 -68.39 -17.29 11.96
N ARG A 280 -69.01 -16.77 10.89
CA ARG A 280 -68.80 -17.23 9.52
C ARG A 280 -67.79 -16.38 8.76
#